data_AF-A0A9P6GX63-F1
#
_entry.id   AF-A0A9P6GX63-F1
#
_cell.length_a   1.000
_cell.length_b   1.000
_cell.length_c   1.000
_cell.angle_alpha   90.00
_cell.angle_beta   90.00
_cell.angle_gamma   90.00
#
_symmetry.space_group_name_H-M   'P 1'
#
loop_
_entity.id
_entity.type
_entity.pdbx_description
1 polymer ?
#
loop_
_entity_poly.entity_id
_entity_poly.type
_entity_poly.pdbx_seq_one_letter_code
_entity_poly.pdbx_strand_id
1 'polypeptide(L)'
;MIWKTTAEEFKTKEHEEILRKRVYLQRLPSGLDKIIDQSIDPIQLLLANPILNKDRRASLISTCSKTITQYKFDLMTINLDTIQNIRRDHQELLVDLKKKLSHSDWTELMKQAIEHRQQAMMERHEIYLKHKLNTFFDEAPTAYEH
;
A
#
# COMPACT_ATOMS: atom_id res chain seq x y z
N MET A 1 -6.16 11.22 7.64
CA MET A 1 -5.32 10.35 6.80
C MET A 1 -4.88 9.10 7.57
N ILE A 2 -4.38 9.24 8.80
CA ILE A 2 -3.95 8.14 9.70
C ILE A 2 -5.01 7.02 9.83
N TRP A 3 -6.27 7.35 10.05
CA TRP A 3 -7.36 6.36 10.19
C TRP A 3 -7.61 5.48 8.95
N LYS A 4 -7.33 5.97 7.74
CA LYS A 4 -7.44 5.14 6.52
C LYS A 4 -6.31 4.12 6.46
N THR A 5 -5.10 4.54 6.79
CA THR A 5 -3.91 3.69 6.83
C THR A 5 -4.04 2.61 7.91
N THR A 6 -4.56 2.96 9.09
CA THR A 6 -4.80 1.98 10.17
C THR A 6 -5.91 0.99 9.82
N ALA A 7 -6.95 1.43 9.10
CA ALA A 7 -8.02 0.55 8.64
C ALA A 7 -7.56 -0.41 7.52
N GLU A 8 -6.67 0.05 6.63
CA GLU A 8 -6.04 -0.78 5.60
C GLU A 8 -5.08 -1.80 6.22
N GLU A 9 -4.25 -1.40 7.20
CA GLU A 9 -3.40 -2.34 7.95
C GLU A 9 -4.22 -3.42 8.67
N PHE A 10 -5.36 -3.06 9.26
CA PHE A 10 -6.25 -4.02 9.91
C PHE A 10 -6.84 -5.03 8.94
N LYS A 11 -7.32 -4.56 7.77
CA LYS A 11 -7.83 -5.42 6.70
C LYS A 11 -6.75 -6.34 6.16
N THR A 12 -5.53 -5.86 5.98
CA THR A 12 -4.41 -6.66 5.49
C THR A 12 -4.01 -7.73 6.51
N LYS A 13 -3.97 -7.39 7.80
CA LYS A 13 -3.72 -8.38 8.88
C LYS A 13 -4.82 -9.44 8.97
N GLU A 14 -6.07 -9.04 8.86
CA GLU A 14 -7.20 -9.97 8.82
C GLU A 14 -7.10 -10.93 7.63
N HIS A 15 -6.75 -10.41 6.44
CA HIS A 15 -6.52 -11.24 5.26
C HIS A 15 -5.36 -12.22 5.47
N GLU A 16 -4.27 -11.78 6.09
CA GLU A 16 -3.14 -12.64 6.42
C GLU A 16 -3.52 -13.75 7.40
N GLU A 17 -4.32 -13.45 8.43
CA GLU A 17 -4.83 -14.47 9.36
C GLU A 17 -5.77 -15.46 8.68
N ILE A 18 -6.64 -14.99 7.79
CA ILE A 18 -7.53 -15.85 7.00
C ILE A 18 -6.70 -16.78 6.13
N LEU A 19 -5.66 -16.26 5.48
CA LEU A 19 -4.73 -17.06 4.69
C LEU A 19 -3.98 -18.06 5.58
N ARG A 20 -3.40 -17.66 6.71
CA ARG A 20 -2.76 -18.60 7.66
C ARG A 20 -3.70 -19.68 8.14
N LYS A 21 -4.94 -19.35 8.52
CA LYS A 21 -5.97 -20.31 8.92
C LYS A 21 -6.33 -21.25 7.77
N ARG A 22 -6.43 -20.74 6.55
CA ARG A 22 -6.69 -21.55 5.35
C ARG A 22 -5.54 -22.51 5.06
N VAL A 23 -4.30 -22.07 5.22
CA VAL A 23 -3.11 -22.93 5.08
C VAL A 23 -3.05 -24.01 6.14
N TYR A 24 -3.31 -23.64 7.39
CA TYR A 24 -3.44 -24.59 8.49
C TYR A 24 -4.52 -25.63 8.21
N LEU A 25 -5.63 -25.22 7.58
CA LEU A 25 -6.72 -26.09 7.16
C LEU A 25 -6.51 -26.73 5.78
N GLN A 26 -5.39 -26.47 5.11
CA GLN A 26 -5.07 -26.90 3.72
C GLN A 26 -6.16 -26.55 2.69
N ARG A 27 -6.76 -25.36 2.80
CA ARG A 27 -7.84 -24.88 1.92
C ARG A 27 -7.35 -23.80 0.98
N LEU A 28 -7.62 -23.97 -0.31
CA LEU A 28 -7.41 -22.95 -1.33
C LEU A 28 -8.39 -21.77 -1.16
N PRO A 29 -8.04 -20.59 -1.69
CA PRO A 29 -9.01 -19.52 -1.91
C PRO A 29 -10.17 -20.02 -2.79
N SER A 30 -11.41 -19.70 -2.40
CA SER A 30 -12.63 -20.22 -3.02
C SER A 30 -12.72 -19.98 -4.53
N GLY A 31 -12.19 -18.86 -5.03
CA GLY A 31 -12.16 -18.57 -6.46
C GLY A 31 -11.22 -19.50 -7.24
N LEU A 32 -10.04 -19.79 -6.70
CA LEU A 32 -9.05 -20.67 -7.33
C LEU A 32 -9.49 -22.13 -7.26
N ASP A 33 -10.05 -22.53 -6.13
CA ASP A 33 -10.60 -23.89 -5.95
C ASP A 33 -11.71 -24.16 -6.97
N LYS A 34 -12.62 -23.20 -7.16
CA LYS A 34 -13.70 -23.28 -8.15
C LYS A 34 -13.20 -23.39 -9.59
N ILE A 35 -12.16 -22.64 -9.96
CA ILE A 35 -11.56 -22.72 -11.31
C ILE A 35 -10.93 -24.09 -11.55
N ILE A 36 -10.22 -24.61 -10.55
CA ILE A 36 -9.59 -25.92 -10.63
C ILE A 36 -10.67 -26.99 -10.78
N ASP A 37 -11.72 -26.95 -9.96
CA ASP A 37 -12.83 -27.90 -10.03
C ASP A 37 -13.54 -27.87 -11.40
N GLN A 38 -13.82 -26.67 -11.93
CA GLN A 38 -14.40 -26.51 -13.28
C GLN A 38 -13.52 -27.08 -14.39
N SER A 39 -12.20 -26.99 -14.25
CA SER A 39 -11.26 -27.54 -15.24
C SER A 39 -11.18 -29.08 -15.19
N ILE A 40 -11.67 -29.70 -14.12
CA ILE A 40 -11.66 -31.15 -13.90
C ILE A 40 -12.95 -31.82 -14.41
N ASP A 41 -14.06 -31.08 -14.48
CA ASP A 41 -15.36 -31.60 -14.97
C ASP A 41 -15.27 -32.34 -16.33
N PRO A 42 -14.54 -31.83 -17.36
CA PRO A 42 -14.41 -32.54 -18.63
C PRO A 42 -13.62 -33.85 -18.51
N ILE A 43 -12.64 -33.90 -17.60
CA ILE A 43 -11.80 -35.07 -17.35
C ILE A 43 -12.62 -36.15 -16.65
N GLN A 44 -13.48 -35.77 -15.70
CA GLN A 44 -14.40 -36.71 -15.04
C GLN A 44 -15.39 -37.32 -16.04
N LEU A 45 -15.93 -36.52 -16.97
CA LEU A 45 -16.80 -37.01 -18.05
C LEU A 45 -16.08 -38.02 -18.96
N LEU A 46 -14.82 -37.74 -19.30
CA LEU A 46 -13.97 -38.64 -20.10
C LEU A 46 -13.65 -39.96 -19.37
N LEU A 47 -13.43 -39.90 -18.05
CA LEU A 47 -13.18 -41.06 -17.21
C LEU A 47 -14.45 -41.88 -16.90
N ALA A 48 -15.64 -41.31 -17.09
CA ALA A 48 -16.91 -42.03 -16.95
C ALA A 48 -17.22 -42.94 -18.16
N ASN A 49 -16.50 -42.80 -19.27
CA ASN A 49 -16.77 -43.57 -20.48
C ASN A 49 -16.63 -45.10 -20.27
N PRO A 50 -17.62 -45.90 -20.70
CA PRO A 50 -17.65 -47.35 -20.47
C PRO A 50 -16.63 -48.14 -21.31
N ILE A 51 -15.96 -47.49 -22.27
CA ILE A 51 -14.96 -48.10 -23.16
C ILE A 51 -13.70 -48.55 -22.39
N LEU A 52 -13.42 -47.95 -21.22
CA LEU A 52 -12.26 -48.29 -20.39
C LEU A 52 -12.55 -49.42 -19.40
N ASN A 53 -11.63 -50.40 -19.35
CA ASN A 53 -11.58 -51.45 -18.33
C ASN A 53 -11.69 -50.84 -16.92
N LYS A 54 -12.54 -51.40 -16.05
CA LYS A 54 -12.84 -50.93 -14.70
C LYS A 54 -11.58 -50.67 -13.86
N ASP A 55 -10.62 -51.60 -13.85
CA ASP A 55 -9.41 -51.46 -13.02
C ASP A 55 -8.50 -50.34 -13.52
N ARG A 56 -8.37 -50.23 -14.85
CA ARG A 56 -7.58 -49.17 -15.49
C ARG A 56 -8.21 -47.79 -15.27
N ARG A 57 -9.54 -47.71 -15.28
CA ARG A 57 -10.31 -46.51 -14.94
C ARG A 57 -10.16 -46.12 -13.47
N ALA A 58 -10.23 -47.07 -12.54
CA ALA A 58 -10.01 -46.80 -11.12
C ALA A 58 -8.58 -46.27 -10.86
N SER A 59 -7.58 -46.87 -11.49
CA SER A 59 -6.19 -46.41 -11.41
C SER A 59 -6.00 -44.99 -11.98
N LEU A 60 -6.63 -44.68 -13.12
CA LEU A 60 -6.59 -43.35 -13.73
C LEU A 60 -7.29 -42.29 -12.86
N ILE A 61 -8.45 -42.61 -12.28
CA ILE A 61 -9.16 -41.71 -11.35
C ILE A 61 -8.30 -41.44 -10.13
N SER A 62 -7.68 -42.47 -9.54
CA SER A 62 -6.80 -42.31 -8.38
C SER A 62 -5.59 -41.44 -8.70
N THR A 63 -4.94 -41.69 -9.84
CA THR A 63 -3.79 -40.91 -10.29
C THR A 63 -4.16 -39.46 -10.55
N CYS A 64 -5.28 -39.22 -11.25
CA CYS A 64 -5.78 -37.88 -11.52
C CYS A 64 -6.12 -37.13 -10.24
N SER A 65 -6.81 -37.78 -9.29
CA SER A 65 -7.12 -37.20 -7.98
C SER A 65 -5.86 -36.81 -7.21
N LYS A 66 -4.83 -37.67 -7.17
CA LYS A 66 -3.54 -37.34 -6.54
C LYS A 66 -2.87 -36.14 -7.18
N THR A 67 -2.83 -36.10 -8.51
CA THR A 67 -2.23 -34.98 -9.26
C THR A 67 -2.98 -33.67 -9.00
N ILE A 68 -4.31 -33.71 -8.97
CA ILE A 68 -5.14 -32.54 -8.65
C ILE A 68 -4.83 -32.04 -7.23
N THR A 69 -4.81 -32.93 -6.25
CA THR A 69 -4.50 -32.56 -4.86
C THR A 69 -3.10 -31.96 -4.74
N GLN A 70 -2.10 -32.54 -5.41
CA GLN A 70 -0.74 -32.00 -5.43
C GLN A 70 -0.71 -30.61 -6.06
N TYR A 71 -1.35 -30.43 -7.23
CA TYR A 71 -1.43 -29.15 -7.90
C TYR A 71 -2.10 -28.07 -7.03
N LYS A 72 -3.19 -28.43 -6.34
CA LYS A 72 -3.88 -27.56 -5.39
C LYS A 72 -2.95 -27.12 -4.25
N PHE A 73 -2.14 -28.03 -3.72
CA PHE A 73 -1.18 -27.75 -2.66
C PHE A 73 -0.04 -26.84 -3.14
N ASP A 74 0.54 -27.12 -4.30
CA ASP A 74 1.63 -26.34 -4.88
C ASP A 74 1.18 -24.91 -5.16
N LEU A 75 -0.03 -24.76 -5.73
CA LEU A 75 -0.62 -23.45 -6.01
C LEU A 75 -0.91 -22.66 -4.72
N MET A 76 -1.29 -23.34 -3.63
CA MET A 76 -1.43 -22.69 -2.32
C MET A 76 -0.07 -22.19 -1.81
N THR A 77 0.97 -23.00 -1.93
CA THR A 77 2.34 -22.66 -1.48
C THR A 77 2.88 -21.46 -2.23
N ILE A 78 2.79 -21.46 -3.57
CA ILE A 78 3.24 -20.33 -4.41
C ILE A 78 2.53 -19.03 -4.05
N ASN A 79 1.21 -19.08 -3.83
CA ASN A 79 0.45 -17.90 -3.45
C ASN A 79 0.91 -17.33 -2.10
N LEU A 80 1.25 -18.17 -1.13
CA LEU A 80 1.76 -17.72 0.16
C LEU A 80 3.12 -17.08 0.05
N ASP A 81 4.04 -17.72 -0.66
CA ASP A 81 5.38 -17.18 -0.87
C ASP A 81 5.31 -15.83 -1.57
N THR A 82 4.43 -15.71 -2.57
CA THR A 82 4.19 -14.45 -3.28
C THR A 82 3.71 -13.36 -2.32
N ILE A 83 2.72 -13.66 -1.48
CA ILE A 83 2.18 -12.69 -0.50
C ILE A 83 3.24 -12.30 0.54
N GLN A 84 4.03 -13.25 1.03
CA GLN A 84 5.11 -12.99 1.98
C GLN A 84 6.21 -12.13 1.38
N ASN A 85 6.61 -12.38 0.13
CA ASN A 85 7.58 -11.58 -0.59
C ASN A 85 7.07 -10.15 -0.79
N ILE A 86 5.85 -9.99 -1.29
CA ILE A 86 5.23 -8.66 -1.45
C ILE A 86 5.21 -7.91 -0.12
N ARG A 87 4.85 -8.58 0.98
CA ARG A 87 4.84 -7.96 2.31
C ARG A 87 6.25 -7.51 2.71
N ARG A 88 7.26 -8.35 2.54
CA ARG A 88 8.65 -8.01 2.86
C ARG A 88 9.11 -6.79 2.06
N ASP A 89 8.85 -6.78 0.76
CA ASP A 89 9.26 -5.68 -0.12
C ASP A 89 8.57 -4.36 0.28
N HIS A 90 7.28 -4.39 0.62
CA HIS A 90 6.57 -3.21 1.13
C HIS A 90 7.08 -2.75 2.50
N GLN A 91 7.45 -3.69 3.38
CA GLN A 91 8.02 -3.38 4.68
C GLN A 91 9.37 -2.68 4.53
N GLU A 92 10.23 -3.17 3.63
CA GLU A 92 11.53 -2.55 3.31
C GLU A 92 11.34 -1.14 2.75
N LEU A 93 10.40 -0.97 1.82
CA LEU A 93 10.06 0.34 1.26
C LEU A 93 9.54 1.31 2.33
N LEU A 94 8.69 0.84 3.26
CA LEU A 94 8.22 1.65 4.39
C LEU A 94 9.35 2.05 5.33
N VAL A 95 10.30 1.15 5.61
CA VAL A 95 11.48 1.45 6.43
C VAL A 95 12.35 2.51 5.76
N ASP A 96 12.60 2.39 4.45
CA ASP A 96 13.35 3.38 3.68
C ASP A 96 12.66 4.75 3.66
N LEU A 97 11.34 4.77 3.39
CA LEU A 97 10.56 6.00 3.44
C LEU A 97 10.59 6.64 4.82
N LYS A 98 10.44 5.87 5.90
CA LYS A 98 10.54 6.38 7.28
C LYS A 98 11.92 6.93 7.60
N LYS A 99 12.98 6.31 7.08
CA LYS A 99 14.35 6.83 7.19
C LYS A 99 14.51 8.16 6.47
N LYS A 100 14.00 8.27 5.23
CA LYS A 100 14.00 9.54 4.48
C LYS A 100 13.21 10.63 5.19
N LEU A 101 12.04 10.29 5.74
CA LEU A 101 11.18 11.22 6.48
C LEU A 101 11.78 11.70 7.80
N SER A 102 12.58 10.86 8.46
CA SER A 102 13.32 11.24 9.68
C SER A 102 14.62 12.02 9.40
N HIS A 103 15.21 11.89 8.21
CA HIS A 103 16.35 12.69 7.78
C HIS A 103 15.95 14.03 7.16
N SER A 104 14.72 14.15 6.66
CA SER A 104 14.16 15.44 6.28
C SER A 104 13.78 16.21 7.54
N ASP A 105 14.62 17.17 7.91
CA ASP A 105 14.44 18.10 9.01
C ASP A 105 13.34 19.12 8.67
N TRP A 106 12.13 18.63 8.36
CA TRP A 106 10.98 19.45 7.96
C TRP A 106 10.67 20.51 9.00
N THR A 107 10.89 20.20 10.29
CA THR A 107 10.71 21.13 11.39
C THR A 107 11.73 22.28 11.32
N GLU A 108 12.99 21.98 11.02
CA GLU A 108 14.04 23.00 10.91
C GLU A 108 13.88 23.83 9.63
N LEU A 109 13.55 23.20 8.50
CA LEU A 109 13.24 23.90 7.24
C LEU A 109 12.01 24.82 7.39
N MET A 110 10.99 24.37 8.11
CA MET A 110 9.78 25.16 8.36
C MET A 110 10.04 26.31 9.34
N LYS A 111 10.91 26.11 10.34
CA LYS A 111 11.37 27.16 11.24
C LYS A 111 12.16 28.24 10.50
N GLN A 112 13.12 27.84 9.66
CA GLN A 112 13.90 28.76 8.82
C GLN A 112 13.00 29.56 7.86
N ALA A 113 11.98 28.93 7.26
CA ALA A 113 11.03 29.61 6.39
C ALA A 113 10.18 30.65 7.14
N ILE A 114 9.79 30.36 8.39
CA ILE A 114 9.06 31.30 9.26
C ILE A 114 9.96 32.48 9.65
N GLU A 115 11.20 32.20 10.08
CA GLU A 115 12.19 33.23 10.46
C GLU A 115 12.48 34.17 9.28
N HIS A 116 12.73 33.62 8.08
CA HIS A 116 12.94 34.42 6.87
C HIS A 116 11.72 35.30 6.53
N ARG A 117 10.50 34.78 6.71
CA ARG A 117 9.27 35.54 6.48
C ARG A 117 9.09 36.67 7.49
N GLN A 118 9.41 36.43 8.76
CA GLN A 118 9.37 37.46 9.79
C GLN A 118 10.39 38.57 9.51
N GLN A 119 11.60 38.20 9.11
CA GLN A 119 12.65 39.16 8.77
C GLN A 119 12.27 40.03 7.58
N ALA A 120 11.77 39.44 6.49
CA ALA A 120 11.27 40.21 5.34
C ALA A 120 10.10 41.14 5.70
N MET A 121 9.24 40.75 6.65
CA MET A 121 8.15 41.60 7.13
C MET A 121 8.67 42.79 7.94
N MET A 122 9.68 42.58 8.79
CA MET A 122 10.32 43.64 9.56
C MET A 122 11.03 44.64 8.65
N GLU A 123 11.83 44.16 7.69
CA GLU A 123 12.51 45.01 6.71
C GLU A 123 11.52 45.86 5.90
N ARG A 124 10.41 45.25 5.46
CA ARG A 124 9.35 45.98 4.74
C ARG A 124 8.69 47.04 5.62
N HIS A 125 8.47 46.74 6.90
CA HIS A 125 7.91 47.68 7.86
C HIS A 125 8.86 48.86 8.10
N GLU A 126 10.16 48.60 8.25
CA GLU A 126 11.18 49.62 8.43
C GLU A 126 11.29 50.54 7.21
N ILE A 127 11.27 49.97 5.99
CA ILE A 127 11.23 50.75 4.74
C ILE A 127 9.98 51.64 4.71
N TYR A 128 8.82 51.09 5.04
CA TYR A 128 7.57 51.85 5.09
C TYR A 128 7.62 52.98 6.11
N LEU A 129 8.15 52.71 7.32
CA LEU A 129 8.26 53.69 8.38
C LEU A 129 9.22 54.81 8.01
N LYS A 130 10.37 54.48 7.42
CA LYS A 130 11.35 55.44 6.89
C LYS A 130 10.75 56.30 5.78
N HIS A 131 10.03 55.68 4.83
CA HIS A 131 9.36 56.40 3.77
C HIS A 131 8.31 57.37 4.35
N LYS A 132 7.47 56.88 5.26
CA LYS A 132 6.42 57.69 5.92
C LYS A 132 7.01 58.84 6.72
N LEU A 133 8.08 58.61 7.49
CA LEU A 133 8.75 59.68 8.24
C LEU A 133 9.34 60.74 7.32
N ASN A 134 9.92 60.33 6.19
CA ASN A 134 10.48 61.27 5.21
C ASN A 134 9.39 62.08 4.50
N THR A 135 8.24 61.47 4.16
CA THR A 135 7.14 62.18 3.48
C THR A 135 6.24 62.97 4.44
N PHE A 136 6.18 62.62 5.73
CA PHE A 136 5.31 63.32 6.71
C PHE A 136 5.71 64.78 6.92
N PHE A 137 7.00 65.11 6.81
CA PHE A 137 7.50 66.48 7.02
C PHE A 137 7.54 67.30 5.73
N ASP A 138 7.48 66.66 4.55
CA ASP A 138 7.46 67.35 3.25
C ASP A 138 6.05 67.81 2.83
N GLU A 139 4.99 67.22 3.40
CA GLU A 139 3.57 67.58 3.11
C GLU A 139 2.93 68.47 4.19
N ALA A 140 3.65 68.83 5.25
CA ALA A 140 3.12 69.76 6.25
C ALA A 140 2.95 71.15 5.62
N PRO A 141 1.76 71.78 5.67
CA PRO A 141 1.57 73.10 5.10
C PRO A 141 2.48 74.06 5.88
N THR A 142 3.53 74.55 5.22
CA THR A 142 4.28 75.70 5.70
C THR A 142 3.26 76.84 5.78
N ALA A 143 2.94 77.24 7.00
CA ALA A 143 2.18 78.46 7.25
C ALA A 143 3.01 79.61 6.66
N TYR A 144 2.70 79.99 5.42
CA TYR A 144 3.15 81.25 4.86
C TYR A 144 2.30 82.33 5.52
N GLU A 145 2.84 82.92 6.59
CA GLU A 145 2.42 84.24 7.02
C GLU A 145 2.89 85.24 5.95
N HIS A 146 1.93 85.82 5.22
CA HIS A 146 1.83 87.25 4.91
C HIS A 146 0.58 87.56 4.08
#